data_AF-A0A2E4PMP7-F1
#
_entry.id   AF-A0A2E4PMP7-F1
#
_cell.length_a   1.000
_cell.length_b   1.000
_cell.length_c   1.000
_cell.angle_alpha   90.00
_cell.angle_beta   90.00
_cell.angle_gamma   90.00
#
_symmetry.space_group_name_H-M   'P 1'
#
loop_
_entity.id
_entity.type
_entity.pdbx_description
1 polymer ?
#
loop_
_entity_poly.entity_id
_entity_poly.type
_entity_poly.pdbx_seq_one_letter_code
_entity_poly.pdbx_strand_id
1 'polypeptide(L)'
;MVSIVFYIILLSSILLIGIFISAKIDKKKKSKLRYYFIISFTQLIIIWLISNPIRKWQIEYSKENGINLVELVEKYKMNYGNYPKSLSEIKEKSNLDIPSWTALGTKYSYELFENGNYSIGFKSYYGYNFYYDKLNKKWNADD
;
A
#
# COMPACT_ATOMS: atom_id res chain seq x y z
N MET A 1 -0.59 -18.06 -8.14
CA MET A 1 -1.25 -17.02 -7.32
C MET A 1 -2.69 -16.88 -7.83
N VAL A 2 -3.70 -17.35 -7.09
CA VAL A 2 -5.10 -17.21 -7.52
C VAL A 2 -5.43 -15.71 -7.51
N SER A 3 -5.81 -15.17 -8.67
CA SER A 3 -6.06 -13.73 -8.81
C SER A 3 -7.18 -13.29 -7.86
N ILE A 4 -7.02 -12.13 -7.21
CA ILE A 4 -8.06 -11.50 -6.36
C ILE A 4 -9.40 -11.39 -7.12
N VAL A 5 -9.33 -11.19 -8.44
CA VAL A 5 -10.49 -11.16 -9.33
C VAL A 5 -11.28 -12.47 -9.29
N PHE A 6 -10.60 -13.61 -9.25
CA PHE A 6 -11.24 -14.92 -9.17
C PHE A 6 -12.03 -15.09 -7.86
N TYR A 7 -11.45 -14.69 -6.72
CA TYR A 7 -12.14 -14.74 -5.44
C TYR A 7 -13.40 -13.86 -5.43
N ILE A 8 -13.31 -12.66 -6.00
CA ILE A 8 -14.45 -11.75 -6.09
C ILE A 8 -15.55 -12.36 -6.96
N ILE A 9 -15.22 -12.91 -8.14
CA ILE A 9 -16.20 -13.58 -9.01
C ILE A 9 -16.87 -14.76 -8.30
N LEU A 10 -16.09 -15.58 -7.59
CA LEU A 10 -16.61 -16.72 -6.83
C LEU A 10 -17.57 -16.27 -5.71
N LEU A 11 -17.15 -15.30 -4.90
CA LEU A 11 -17.97 -14.73 -3.83
C LEU A 11 -19.24 -14.07 -4.37
N SER A 12 -19.14 -13.30 -5.46
CA SER A 12 -20.30 -12.72 -6.15
C SER A 12 -21.27 -13.81 -6.59
N SER A 13 -20.77 -14.92 -7.14
CA SER A 13 -21.61 -16.05 -7.58
C SER A 13 -22.32 -16.71 -6.41
N ILE A 14 -21.63 -16.95 -5.30
CA ILE A 14 -22.22 -17.51 -4.07
C ILE A 14 -23.30 -16.58 -3.50
N LEU A 15 -23.04 -15.27 -3.47
CA LEU A 15 -24.01 -14.29 -2.98
C LEU A 15 -25.25 -14.22 -3.87
N LEU A 16 -25.10 -14.28 -5.20
CA LEU A 16 -26.22 -14.31 -6.14
C LEU A 16 -27.08 -15.57 -5.94
N ILE A 17 -26.46 -16.73 -5.76
CA ILE A 17 -27.18 -17.98 -5.43
C ILE A 17 -27.91 -17.82 -4.08
N GLY A 18 -27.24 -17.22 -3.08
CA GLY A 18 -27.82 -16.92 -1.78
C GLY A 18 -29.05 -16.00 -1.85
N ILE A 19 -29.04 -14.98 -2.72
CA ILE A 19 -30.20 -14.11 -2.99
C ILE A 19 -31.38 -14.94 -3.52
N PHE A 20 -31.12 -15.87 -4.45
CA PHE A 20 -32.18 -16.70 -5.03
C PHE A 20 -32.78 -17.69 -4.00
N ILE A 21 -31.94 -18.34 -3.20
CA ILE A 21 -32.37 -19.27 -2.15
C ILE A 21 -33.13 -18.52 -1.05
N SER A 22 -32.59 -17.40 -0.57
CA SER A 22 -33.22 -16.59 0.48
C SER A 22 -34.56 -16.01 0.05
N ALA A 23 -34.74 -15.64 -1.23
CA ALA A 23 -36.04 -15.20 -1.74
C ALA A 23 -37.13 -16.29 -1.60
N LYS A 24 -36.79 -17.57 -1.81
CA LYS A 24 -37.72 -18.69 -1.60
C LYS A 24 -38.05 -18.88 -0.12
N ILE A 25 -37.07 -18.70 0.76
CA ILE A 25 -37.24 -18.85 2.21
C ILE A 25 -38.09 -17.70 2.78
N ASP A 26 -37.80 -16.46 2.39
CA ASP A 26 -38.51 -15.26 2.83
C ASP A 26 -40.01 -15.35 2.49
N LYS A 27 -40.33 -15.88 1.29
CA LYS A 27 -41.72 -16.14 0.88
C LYS A 27 -42.44 -17.13 1.80
N LYS A 28 -41.73 -18.12 2.37
CA LYS A 28 -42.31 -19.15 3.24
C LYS A 28 -42.32 -18.77 4.73
N LYS A 29 -41.28 -18.06 5.20
CA LYS A 29 -41.02 -17.84 6.63
C LYS A 29 -41.24 -16.38 7.09
N LYS A 30 -41.71 -15.48 6.22
CA LYS A 30 -41.82 -14.03 6.47
C LYS A 30 -40.50 -13.42 7.00
N SER A 31 -39.36 -14.01 6.65
CA SER A 31 -38.04 -13.47 6.97
C SER A 31 -37.62 -12.40 5.97
N LYS A 32 -36.50 -11.72 6.27
CA LYS A 32 -35.87 -10.69 5.42
C LYS A 32 -34.45 -11.10 5.02
N LEU A 33 -34.16 -12.40 4.89
CA LEU A 33 -32.82 -12.92 4.61
C LEU A 33 -32.25 -12.38 3.30
N ARG A 34 -33.10 -12.17 2.29
CA ARG A 34 -32.72 -11.59 1.00
C ARG A 34 -32.02 -10.24 1.15
N TYR A 35 -32.46 -9.42 2.09
CA TYR A 35 -31.87 -8.10 2.31
C TYR A 35 -30.42 -8.17 2.78
N TYR A 36 -30.08 -9.12 3.65
CA TYR A 36 -28.70 -9.29 4.10
C TYR A 36 -27.79 -9.72 2.94
N PHE A 37 -28.22 -10.64 2.09
CA PHE A 37 -27.45 -11.02 0.91
C PHE A 37 -27.27 -9.87 -0.08
N ILE A 38 -28.31 -9.05 -0.30
CA ILE A 38 -28.20 -7.85 -1.13
C ILE A 38 -27.20 -6.86 -0.53
N ILE A 39 -27.27 -6.58 0.78
CA ILE A 39 -26.33 -5.69 1.46
C ILE A 39 -24.90 -6.20 1.31
N SER A 40 -24.65 -7.50 1.57
CA SER A 40 -23.31 -8.09 1.42
C SER A 40 -22.81 -8.03 -0.02
N PHE A 41 -23.68 -8.23 -1.02
CA PHE A 41 -23.31 -8.11 -2.42
C PHE A 41 -22.93 -6.67 -2.80
N THR A 42 -23.71 -5.69 -2.35
CA THR A 42 -23.41 -4.27 -2.53
C THR A 42 -22.09 -3.89 -1.86
N GLN A 43 -21.84 -4.35 -0.63
CA GLN A 43 -20.58 -4.13 0.08
C GLN A 43 -19.39 -4.71 -0.69
N LEU A 44 -19.51 -5.92 -1.23
CA LEU A 44 -18.46 -6.55 -2.03
C LEU A 44 -18.10 -5.71 -3.27
N ILE A 45 -19.11 -5.20 -4.00
CA ILE A 45 -18.89 -4.32 -5.16
C ILE A 45 -18.20 -3.03 -4.73
N ILE A 46 -18.65 -2.38 -3.66
CA ILE A 46 -18.06 -1.14 -3.16
C ILE A 46 -16.59 -1.36 -2.79
N ILE A 47 -16.29 -2.41 -2.02
CA ILE A 47 -14.92 -2.75 -1.63
C ILE A 47 -14.04 -2.95 -2.86
N TRP A 48 -14.53 -3.67 -3.87
CA TRP A 48 -13.78 -3.92 -5.09
C TRP A 48 -13.54 -2.65 -5.93
N LEU A 49 -14.54 -1.77 -6.04
CA LEU A 49 -14.38 -0.51 -6.76
C LEU A 49 -13.35 0.41 -6.10
N ILE A 50 -13.33 0.43 -4.77
CA ILE A 50 -12.46 1.32 -4.00
C ILE A 50 -11.05 0.72 -3.80
N SER A 51 -10.88 -0.61 -3.89
CA SER A 51 -9.59 -1.26 -3.60
C SER A 51 -8.46 -0.81 -4.54
N ASN A 52 -8.74 -0.64 -5.84
CA ASN A 52 -7.73 -0.20 -6.81
C ASN A 52 -7.30 1.27 -6.61
N PRO A 53 -8.23 2.23 -6.46
CA PRO A 53 -7.89 3.60 -6.08
C PRO A 53 -7.08 3.68 -4.78
N ILE A 54 -7.50 2.95 -3.73
CA ILE A 54 -6.77 2.91 -2.45
C ILE A 54 -5.34 2.38 -2.66
N ARG A 55 -5.18 1.27 -3.39
CA ARG A 55 -3.87 0.73 -3.73
C ARG A 55 -2.98 1.76 -4.40
N LYS A 56 -3.51 2.45 -5.42
CA LYS A 56 -2.75 3.47 -6.15
C LYS A 56 -2.36 4.62 -5.23
N TRP A 57 -3.31 5.14 -4.45
CA TRP A 57 -3.06 6.22 -3.50
C TRP A 57 -1.99 5.85 -2.47
N GLN A 58 -2.05 4.64 -1.90
CA GLN A 58 -1.07 4.16 -0.92
C GLN A 58 0.35 4.10 -1.51
N ILE A 59 0.49 3.63 -2.74
CA ILE A 59 1.79 3.55 -3.41
C ILE A 59 2.32 4.95 -3.71
N GLU A 60 1.50 5.82 -4.31
CA GLU A 60 1.92 7.18 -4.68
C GLU A 60 2.26 8.04 -3.46
N TYR A 61 1.45 7.98 -2.41
CA TYR A 61 1.76 8.67 -1.14
C TYR A 61 3.08 8.20 -0.53
N SER A 62 3.38 6.90 -0.62
CA SER A 62 4.64 6.35 -0.10
C SER A 62 5.84 6.75 -0.96
N LYS A 63 5.66 6.85 -2.28
CA LYS A 63 6.68 7.39 -3.17
C LYS A 63 6.98 8.86 -2.89
N GLU A 64 5.94 9.67 -2.67
CA GLU A 64 6.06 11.09 -2.35
C GLU A 64 6.81 11.31 -1.02
N ASN A 65 6.42 10.59 0.03
CA ASN A 65 7.14 10.62 1.30
C ASN A 65 8.58 10.09 1.19
N GLY A 66 8.81 9.08 0.35
CA GLY A 66 10.15 8.59 0.07
C GLY A 66 11.01 9.61 -0.69
N ILE A 67 10.43 10.47 -1.52
CA ILE A 67 11.15 11.60 -2.15
C ILE A 67 11.58 12.61 -1.07
N ASN A 68 10.69 12.97 -0.14
CA ASN A 68 11.05 13.83 0.99
C ASN A 68 12.21 13.24 1.81
N LEU A 69 12.23 11.91 1.98
CA LEU A 69 13.33 11.21 2.65
C LEU A 69 14.66 11.33 1.89
N VAL A 70 14.63 11.16 0.56
CA VAL A 70 15.80 11.36 -0.32
C VAL A 70 16.34 12.78 -0.17
N GLU A 71 15.47 13.79 -0.21
CA GLU A 71 15.87 15.20 -0.06
C GLU A 71 16.54 15.48 1.29
N LEU A 72 16.02 14.88 2.37
CA LEU A 72 16.63 14.99 3.70
C LEU A 72 18.03 14.34 3.75
N VAL A 73 18.20 13.18 3.12
CA VAL A 73 19.50 12.49 3.01
C VAL A 73 20.51 13.31 2.20
N GLU A 74 20.09 13.88 1.07
CA GLU A 74 20.97 14.72 0.24
C GLU A 74 21.33 16.03 0.96
N LYS A 75 20.37 16.67 1.62
CA LYS A 75 20.61 17.87 2.43
C LYS A 75 21.57 17.58 3.59
N TYR A 76 21.43 16.43 4.24
CA TYR A 76 22.36 15.99 5.27
C TYR A 76 23.79 15.91 4.72
N LYS A 77 23.98 15.29 3.55
CA LYS A 77 25.30 15.21 2.90
C LYS A 77 25.87 16.59 2.58
N MET A 78 25.05 17.52 2.09
CA MET A 78 25.49 18.89 1.83
C MET A 78 25.99 19.60 3.09
N ASN A 79 25.36 19.36 4.24
CA ASN A 79 25.71 20.02 5.50
C ASN A 79 26.90 19.38 6.22
N TYR A 80 27.04 18.04 6.16
CA TYR A 80 28.02 17.28 6.95
C TYR A 80 29.10 16.59 6.12
N GLY A 81 29.08 16.75 4.79
CA GLY A 81 30.06 16.20 3.85
C GLY A 81 29.90 14.72 3.51
N ASN A 82 29.14 13.95 4.29
CA ASN A 82 28.92 12.52 4.11
C ASN A 82 27.44 12.16 4.24
N TYR A 83 27.03 11.05 3.63
CA TYR A 83 25.69 10.49 3.86
C TYR A 83 25.55 9.97 5.31
N PRO A 84 24.34 10.03 5.88
CA PRO A 84 24.10 9.54 7.23
C PRO A 84 24.24 8.01 7.30
N LYS A 85 24.71 7.46 8.41
CA LYS A 85 24.82 6.00 8.60
C LYS A 85 23.45 5.34 8.74
N SER A 86 22.45 6.11 9.17
CA SER A 86 21.07 5.66 9.31
C SER A 86 20.11 6.85 9.23
N LEU A 87 18.83 6.59 8.94
CA LEU A 87 17.81 7.65 8.97
C LEU A 87 17.66 8.28 10.36
N SER A 88 17.88 7.52 11.43
CA SER A 88 17.83 8.03 12.81
C SER A 88 18.89 9.11 13.06
N GLU A 89 20.06 9.01 12.43
CA GLU A 89 21.13 10.01 12.58
C GLU A 89 20.71 11.39 12.04
N ILE A 90 19.88 11.43 11.00
CA ILE A 90 19.30 12.70 10.51
C ILE A 90 18.43 13.30 11.61
N LYS A 91 17.59 12.50 12.27
CA LYS A 91 16.66 12.97 13.31
C LYS A 91 17.42 13.55 14.50
N GLU A 92 18.47 12.86 14.93
CA GLU A 92 19.32 13.27 16.06
C GLU A 92 20.05 14.59 15.81
N LYS A 93 20.59 14.81 14.61
CA LYS A 93 21.40 16.00 14.31
C LYS A 93 20.59 17.20 13.82
N SER A 94 19.48 16.98 13.11
CA SER A 94 18.73 18.06 12.47
C SER A 94 17.40 18.40 13.15
N ASN A 95 16.97 17.59 14.13
CA ASN A 95 15.66 17.71 14.79
C ASN A 95 14.47 17.80 13.80
N LEU A 96 14.65 17.25 12.60
CA LEU A 96 13.61 17.18 11.57
C LEU A 96 12.77 15.92 11.78
N ASP A 97 11.47 16.04 11.54
CA ASP A 97 10.60 14.88 11.50
C ASP A 97 10.82 14.11 10.20
N ILE A 98 10.98 12.79 10.31
CA ILE A 98 11.35 11.94 9.18
C ILE A 98 10.26 10.90 9.00
N PRO A 99 9.70 10.78 7.78
CA PRO A 99 8.76 9.71 7.49
C PRO A 99 9.47 8.36 7.65
N SER A 100 9.13 7.65 8.71
CA SER A 100 9.67 6.31 9.00
C SER A 100 8.78 5.19 8.45
N TRP A 101 7.54 5.51 8.12
CA TRP A 101 6.51 4.57 7.71
C TRP A 101 5.83 5.01 6.41
N THR A 102 5.50 4.03 5.58
CA THR A 102 4.66 4.19 4.39
C THR A 102 3.19 4.38 4.78
N ALA A 103 2.32 4.74 3.83
CA ALA A 103 0.86 4.77 4.04
C ALA A 103 0.27 3.46 4.56
N LEU A 104 1.02 2.36 4.40
CA LEU A 104 0.60 1.00 4.71
C LEU A 104 1.23 0.46 6.01
N GLY A 105 1.99 1.29 6.73
CA GLY A 105 2.65 0.85 7.96
C GLY A 105 3.83 -0.09 7.72
N THR A 106 4.38 -0.15 6.50
CA THR A 106 5.71 -0.73 6.26
C THR A 106 6.78 0.33 6.50
N LYS A 107 7.99 -0.07 6.91
CA LYS A 107 9.09 0.88 7.09
C LYS A 107 9.77 1.19 5.76
N TYR A 108 10.26 2.41 5.61
CA TYR A 108 11.26 2.69 4.58
C TYR A 108 12.57 1.97 4.94
N SER A 109 13.20 1.37 3.95
CA SER A 109 14.54 0.81 4.04
C SER A 109 15.56 1.87 3.59
N TYR A 110 16.62 2.01 4.36
CA TYR A 110 17.79 2.82 4.01
C TYR A 110 19.04 1.98 4.21
N GLU A 111 19.92 1.97 3.21
CA GLU A 111 21.19 1.27 3.26
C GLU A 111 22.28 2.19 2.72
N LEU A 112 23.38 2.32 3.48
CA LEU A 112 24.58 3.02 3.05
C LEU A 112 25.64 1.97 2.68
N PHE A 113 26.12 2.02 1.45
CA PHE A 113 27.15 1.15 0.93
C PHE A 113 28.55 1.71 1.18
N GLU A 114 29.56 0.84 1.23
CA GLU A 114 30.95 1.21 1.49
C GLU A 114 31.55 2.17 0.44
N ASN A 115 31.03 2.14 -0.79
CA ASN A 115 31.44 3.04 -1.86
C ASN A 115 30.88 4.47 -1.72
N GLY A 116 30.22 4.79 -0.61
CA GLY A 116 29.62 6.09 -0.36
C GLY A 116 28.33 6.35 -1.13
N ASN A 117 27.73 5.31 -1.74
CA ASN A 117 26.35 5.37 -2.24
C ASN A 117 25.36 4.90 -1.19
N TYR A 118 24.10 5.33 -1.32
CA TYR A 118 23.00 4.80 -0.53
C TYR A 118 21.84 4.30 -1.42
N SER A 119 20.99 3.47 -0.84
CA SER A 119 19.70 3.03 -1.39
C SER A 119 18.57 3.41 -0.45
N ILE A 120 17.44 3.82 -1.01
CA ILE A 120 16.16 4.01 -0.30
C ILE A 120 15.11 3.18 -1.00
N GLY A 121 14.31 2.48 -0.22
CA GLY A 121 13.24 1.65 -0.73
C GLY A 121 12.09 1.48 0.27
N PHE A 122 11.05 0.80 -0.18
CA PHE A 122 10.01 0.29 0.70
C PHE A 122 9.31 -0.91 0.06
N LYS A 123 8.81 -1.82 0.90
CA LYS A 123 7.96 -2.91 0.45
C LYS A 123 6.50 -2.48 0.46
N SER A 124 5.82 -2.66 -0.67
CA SER A 124 4.37 -2.49 -0.73
C SER A 124 3.66 -3.70 -0.11
N TYR A 125 2.47 -3.48 0.46
CA TYR A 125 1.62 -4.56 0.95
C TYR A 125 1.26 -5.58 -0.14
N TYR A 126 1.33 -5.17 -1.41
CA TYR A 126 0.97 -5.97 -2.58
C TYR A 126 2.12 -6.83 -3.12
N GLY A 127 3.26 -6.89 -2.41
CA GLY A 127 4.38 -7.77 -2.74
C GLY A 127 5.56 -7.08 -3.43
N TYR A 128 5.32 -5.98 -4.13
CA TYR A 128 6.36 -5.23 -4.85
C TYR A 128 7.34 -4.55 -3.91
N ASN A 129 8.63 -4.64 -4.24
CA ASN A 129 9.68 -3.85 -3.61
C ASN A 129 9.94 -2.62 -4.47
N PHE A 130 9.81 -1.44 -3.87
CA PHE A 130 10.13 -0.19 -4.54
C PHE A 130 11.50 0.29 -4.12
N TYR A 131 12.29 0.76 -5.08
CA TYR A 131 13.58 1.38 -4.84
C TYR A 131 13.69 2.68 -5.65
N TYR A 132 14.38 3.66 -5.08
CA TYR A 132 14.55 4.96 -5.70
C TYR A 132 15.81 4.97 -6.58
N ASP A 133 15.63 5.16 -7.88
CA ASP A 133 16.70 5.42 -8.82
C ASP A 133 17.08 6.89 -8.78
N LYS A 134 18.23 7.16 -8.16
CA LYS A 134 18.78 8.50 -7.98
C LYS A 134 19.21 9.16 -9.28
N LEU A 135 19.66 8.38 -10.26
CA LEU A 135 20.14 8.91 -11.56
C LEU A 135 18.95 9.39 -12.39
N ASN A 136 17.91 8.55 -12.47
CA ASN A 136 16.72 8.85 -13.26
C ASN A 136 15.63 9.61 -12.48
N LYS A 137 15.83 9.82 -11.17
CA LYS A 137 14.89 10.45 -10.23
C LYS A 137 13.50 9.80 -10.24
N LYS A 138 13.46 8.47 -10.31
CA LYS A 138 12.24 7.69 -10.46
C LYS A 138 12.20 6.52 -9.51
N TRP A 139 10.98 6.12 -9.15
CA TRP A 139 10.73 4.89 -8.41
C TRP A 139 10.58 3.73 -9.38
N ASN A 140 11.39 2.68 -9.15
CA ASN A 140 11.28 1.42 -9.86
C ASN A 140 10.65 0.38 -8.93
N ALA A 141 9.95 -0.58 -9.52
CA ALA A 141 9.34 -1.69 -8.82
C ALA A 141 10.01 -2.99 -9.25
N ASP A 142 10.51 -3.74 -8.29
CA ASP A 142 10.94 -5.13 -8.47
C ASP A 142 9.88 -6.07 -7.90
N ASP A 143 9.62 -7.16 -8.63
CA ASP A 143 8.69 -8.24 -8.25
C ASP A 143 9.33 -9.23 -7.26
#